data_AF-A0A920MW53-F1
#
_entry.id   AF-A0A920MW53-F1
#
_cell.length_a   1.000
_cell.length_b   1.000
_cell.length_c   1.000
_cell.angle_alpha   90.00
_cell.angle_beta   90.00
_cell.angle_gamma   90.00
#
_symmetry.space_group_name_H-M   'P 1'
#
loop_
_entity.id
_entity.type
_entity.pdbx_description
1 polymer ?
#
loop_
_entity_poly.entity_id
_entity_poly.type
_entity_poly.pdbx_seq_one_letter_code
_entity_poly.pdbx_strand_id
1 'polypeptide(L)' 'MVFLYLKGRAFEGLGDLDKAKATYQESIKKDPTHHESYVALGNLYFNQGKYVYAALHMVTPFELTHQIRIHDLTKV' A
#
# COMPACT_ATOMS: atom_id res chain seq x y z
N MET A 1 5.70 7.09 -3.92
CA MET A 1 5.57 8.56 -4.05
C MET A 1 4.76 9.09 -2.88
N VAL A 2 5.44 9.79 -1.96
CA VAL A 2 4.92 10.27 -0.67
C VAL A 2 3.66 11.16 -0.78
N PHE A 3 3.50 11.90 -1.88
CA PHE A 3 2.34 12.78 -2.09
C PHE A 3 1.00 12.02 -2.12
N LEU A 4 0.94 10.87 -2.81
CA LEU A 4 -0.29 10.07 -2.89
C LEU A 4 -0.62 9.43 -1.53
N TYR A 5 0.40 9.02 -0.78
CA TYR A 5 0.23 8.57 0.60
C TYR A 5 -0.41 9.65 1.49
N LEU A 6 0.14 10.88 1.48
CA LEU A 6 -0.40 11.97 2.29
C LEU A 6 -1.83 12.35 1.89
N LYS A 7 -2.14 12.29 0.59
CA LYS A 7 -3.50 12.50 0.07
C LYS A 7 -4.47 11.42 0.56
N GLY A 8 -4.06 10.15 0.56
CA GLY A 8 -4.86 9.05 1.11
C GLY A 8 -5.12 9.23 2.60
N ARG A 9 -4.10 9.65 3.37
CA ARG A 9 -4.21 9.97 4.81
C ARG A 9 -5.19 11.10 5.08
N ALA A 10 -5.20 12.13 4.22
CA ALA A 10 -6.16 13.22 4.33
C ALA A 10 -7.60 12.74 4.12
N PHE A 11 -7.84 11.87 3.12
CA PHE A 11 -9.16 11.28 2.91
C PHE A 11 -9.62 10.38 4.07
N GLU A 12 -8.71 9.62 4.70
CA GLU A 12 -9.03 8.87 5.92
C GLU A 12 -9.48 9.81 7.06
N GLY A 13 -8.76 10.93 7.27
CA GLY A 13 -9.13 11.91 8.29
C GLY A 13 -10.48 12.59 8.02
N LEU A 14 -10.91 12.66 6.76
CA LEU A 14 -12.23 13.15 6.35
C LEU A 14 -13.33 12.07 6.43
N GLY A 15 -12.99 10.82 6.77
CA GLY A 15 -13.92 9.69 6.79
C GLY A 15 -14.27 9.16 5.39
N ASP A 16 -13.64 9.69 4.33
CA ASP A 16 -13.92 9.35 2.94
C ASP A 16 -13.08 8.12 2.51
N LEU A 17 -13.37 6.98 3.16
CA LEU A 17 -12.53 5.77 3.14
C LEU A 17 -12.37 5.16 1.73
N ASP A 18 -13.38 5.30 0.87
CA ASP A 18 -13.31 4.81 -0.52
C ASP A 18 -12.28 5.59 -1.35
N LYS A 19 -12.22 6.92 -1.17
CA LYS A 19 -11.20 7.75 -1.83
C LYS A 19 -9.81 7.51 -1.25
N ALA A 20 -9.72 7.31 0.07
CA ALA A 20 -8.46 6.96 0.72
C ALA A 20 -7.89 5.66 0.12
N LYS A 21 -8.73 4.63 0.01
CA LYS A 21 -8.36 3.34 -0.60
C LYS A 21 -7.86 3.50 -2.03
N ALA A 22 -8.63 4.20 -2.88
CA ALA A 22 -8.25 4.42 -4.27
C ALA A 22 -6.90 5.14 -4.38
N THR A 23 -6.66 6.13 -3.52
CA THR A 23 -5.42 6.92 -3.50
C THR A 23 -4.23 6.08 -3.04
N TYR A 24 -4.39 5.23 -2.02
CA TYR A 24 -3.32 4.32 -1.60
C TYR A 24 -2.99 3.27 -2.65
N GLN A 25 -4.00 2.74 -3.35
CA GLN A 25 -3.79 1.81 -4.47
C GLN A 25 -3.06 2.50 -5.64
N GLU A 26 -3.36 3.76 -5.91
CA GLU A 26 -2.65 4.55 -6.91
C GLU A 26 -1.18 4.79 -6.48
N SER A 27 -0.94 5.09 -5.21
CA SER A 27 0.40 5.25 -4.64
C SER A 27 1.24 3.98 -4.83
N ILE A 28 0.66 2.83 -4.53
CA ILE A 28 1.28 1.51 -4.71
C ILE A 28 1.57 1.22 -6.19
N LYS A 29 0.65 1.55 -7.10
CA LYS A 29 0.87 1.38 -8.55
C LYS A 29 1.98 2.28 -9.08
N LYS A 30 2.07 3.51 -8.59
CA LYS A 30 3.08 4.50 -9.00
C LYS A 30 4.44 4.20 -8.42
N ASP A 31 4.48 3.70 -7.19
CA ASP A 31 5.71 3.39 -6.49
C ASP A 31 5.50 2.12 -5.63
N PRO A 32 5.77 0.96 -6.23
CA PRO A 32 5.64 -0.33 -5.55
C PRO A 32 6.61 -0.50 -4.37
N THR A 33 7.63 0.37 -4.24
CA THR A 33 8.63 0.28 -3.17
C THR A 33 8.22 1.07 -1.92
N HIS A 34 7.18 1.89 -2.01
CA HIS A 34 6.77 2.78 -0.93
C HIS A 34 5.96 2.05 0.14
N HIS A 35 6.68 1.51 1.12
CA HIS A 35 6.15 0.63 2.16
C HIS A 35 5.01 1.25 2.98
N GLU A 36 5.04 2.57 3.26
CA GLU A 36 4.00 3.23 4.05
C GLU A 36 2.62 3.25 3.37
N SER A 37 2.56 3.23 2.03
CA SER A 37 1.29 3.16 1.32
C SER A 37 0.59 1.81 1.47
N TYR A 38 1.37 0.73 1.55
CA TYR A 38 0.85 -0.61 1.83
C TYR A 38 0.36 -0.73 3.28
N VAL A 39 1.14 -0.21 4.23
CA VAL A 39 0.76 -0.18 5.65
C VAL A 39 -0.52 0.63 5.84
N ALA A 40 -0.63 1.80 5.22
CA ALA A 40 -1.82 2.63 5.31
C ALA A 40 -3.06 1.96 4.69
N LEU A 41 -2.91 1.29 3.55
CA LEU A 41 -4.00 0.51 2.96
C LEU A 41 -4.41 -0.67 3.86
N GLY A 42 -3.44 -1.34 4.49
CA GLY A 42 -3.69 -2.40 5.48
C GLY A 42 -4.46 -1.89 6.70
N ASN A 43 -4.03 -0.78 7.28
CA ASN A 43 -4.70 -0.13 8.42
C ASN A 43 -6.12 0.32 8.07
N LEU A 44 -6.32 0.86 6.85
CA LEU A 44 -7.64 1.22 6.35
C LEU A 44 -8.59 0.01 6.31
N TYR A 45 -8.11 -1.15 5.83
CA TYR A 45 -8.90 -2.38 5.86
C TYR A 45 -9.12 -2.93 7.26
N PHE A 46 -8.13 -2.79 8.15
CA PHE A 46 -8.25 -3.16 9.57
C PHE A 46 -9.36 -2.37 10.25
N ASN A 47 -9.38 -1.04 10.05
CA ASN A 47 -10.42 -0.16 10.59
C ASN A 47 -11.82 -0.44 10.01
N GLN A 48 -11.92 -1.03 8.82
CA GLN A 48 -13.18 -1.49 8.24
C GLN A 48 -13.62 -2.88 8.74
N GLY A 49 -12.90 -3.49 9.68
CA GLY A 49 -13.17 -4.85 10.16
C GLY A 49 -12.83 -5.94 9.13
N LYS A 50 -12.13 -5.60 8.05
CA LYS A 50 -11.72 -6.50 6.96
C LYS A 50 -10.30 -7.02 7.18
N TYR A 51 -10.10 -7.72 8.29
CA TYR A 51 -8.80 -8.18 8.78
C TYR A 51 -8.00 -9.05 7.78
N VAL A 52 -8.69 -9.84 6.96
CA VAL A 52 -8.06 -10.69 5.93
C VAL A 52 -7.37 -9.85 4.83
N TYR A 53 -8.01 -8.75 4.42
CA TYR A 53 -7.43 -7.83 3.42
C TYR A 53 -6.29 -7.00 4.00
N ALA A 54 -6.36 -6.67 5.30
CA ALA A 54 -5.29 -5.98 6.01
C ALA A 54 -4.01 -6.84 6.02
N ALA A 55 -4.12 -8.11 6.40
CA ALA A 55 -2.99 -9.03 6.43
C ALA A 55 -2.35 -9.18 5.04
N LEU A 56 -3.16 -9.41 3.99
CA LEU A 56 -2.67 -9.57 2.62
C LEU A 56 -1.88 -8.34 2.12
N HIS A 57 -2.38 -7.13 2.39
CA HIS A 57 -1.71 -5.90 1.93
C HIS A 57 -0.50 -5.51 2.80
N MET A 58 -0.41 -5.95 4.05
CA MET A 58 0.76 -5.71 4.92
C MET A 58 1.94 -6.63 4.62
N VAL A 59 1.72 -7.88 4.15
CA VAL A 59 2.80 -8.86 3.87
C VAL A 59 3.32 -8.85 2.43
N THR A 60 2.53 -8.37 1.48
CA THR A 60 2.92 -8.30 0.06
C THR A 60 4.14 -7.42 -0.27
N PRO A 61 4.48 -6.35 0.48
CA PRO A 61 5.71 -5.61 0.20
C PRO A 61 6.95 -6.49 0.36
N PHE A 62 6.96 -7.39 1.36
CA PHE A 62 8.14 -8.18 1.67
C PHE A 62 8.45 -9.19 0.55
N GLU A 63 7.42 -9.85 0.01
CA GLU A 63 7.57 -10.82 -1.08
C GLU A 63 7.91 -10.13 -2.42
N LEU A 64 7.23 -9.04 -2.77
CA LEU A 64 7.45 -8.36 -4.06
C LEU A 64 8.82 -7.68 -4.13
N THR A 65 9.28 -7.08 -3.02
CA THR A 65 10.59 -6.41 -2.96
C THR A 65 11.74 -7.42 -3.06
N HIS A 66 11.59 -8.62 -2.48
CA HIS A 66 12.56 -9.70 -2.67
C HIS A 66 12.51 -10.26 -4.10
N GLN A 67 11.31 -10.44 -4.67
CA GLN A 67 11.15 -11.02 -6.01
C GLN A 67 11.68 -10.10 -7.13
N ILE A 68 11.51 -8.78 -6.99
CA ILE A 68 12.07 -7.81 -7.95
C ILE A 68 13.60 -7.76 -7.81
N ARG A 69 14.13 -7.79 -6.59
CA ARG A 69 15.59 -7.76 -6.36
C ARG A 69 16.30 -9.01 -6.88
N ILE A 70 15.71 -10.20 -6.76
CA ILE A 70 16.29 -11.42 -7.33
C ILE A 70 16.15 -11.49 -8.86
N HIS A 71 15.09 -10.92 -9.44
CA HIS A 71 14.91 -10.91 -10.89
C HIS A 71 15.87 -9.93 -11.61
N ASP A 72 16.25 -8.83 -10.97
CA ASP A 72 17.28 -7.92 -11.51
C ASP A 72 18.71 -8.45 -11.32
N LEU A 73 18.99 -9.22 -10.26
CA LEU A 73 20.33 -9.77 -9.99
C LEU A 73 20.68 -11.04 -10.81
N THR A 74 19.71 -11.60 -11.53
CA THR A 74 19.90 -12.82 -12.35
C THR A 74 19.96 -12.56 -13.86
N LYS A 75 19.93 -11.29 -14.29
CA LYS A 75 20.08 -10.86 -15.68
C LYS A 75 21.51 -10.38 -16.03
N VAL A 76 22.53 -10.94 -15.37
CA VAL A 76 23.95 -10.71 -15.72
C VAL A 76 24.49 -11.90 -16.52
#